data_AF-A0A0H4WY61-F1
#
_entry.id   AF-A0A0H4WY61-F1
#
_cell.length_a   1.000
_cell.length_b   1.000
_cell.length_c   1.000
_cell.angle_alpha   90.00
_cell.angle_beta   90.00
_cell.angle_gamma   90.00
#
_symmetry.space_group_name_H-M   'P 1'
#
loop_
_entity.id
_entity.type
_entity.pdbx_description
1 polymer ?
#
loop_
_entity_poly.entity_id
_entity_poly.type
_entity_poly.pdbx_seq_one_letter_code
_entity_poly.pdbx_strand_id
1 'polypeptide(L)'
;MQFGCSNLSNETNEIVSNLVQAGFPEDDIMVVGEKVYVGRDAHVSLDASREMLAPDASTKEHYRTANQVNPTLQVICIDGAAMTGAFSTGLDQAIQSYNGLSLNFTLRRTPSTWCDFTIRAEMAPGMVGGEAGFPSGGMPYHTIRIGSGLAPYSLGVIKHVIVHEIGHTLGLRHTDYYNRSISCGVGGNEGDASVGAIHIPGTPTEAVVGNSIMNSCFRTSETGDFRPSDATALRAMFPPQAFTEWLWAPQFTPPFHLSADEPSVRDMGARFVDLNGDGRADFVYHRDLDGTVAQKGAYLNTGTGWQWAPQFTPPVPITADNAVMGDRGARFADLNGDGRADLAYHRYIDGTTSQMGAYLNTGNGWAPAPQFTPPFHIVADGVGWLGAAFADLNGDGRDDFVHHRWMNATYQQAGAYLNTGNGWEWAPQFTPPFHLSADDHVVGDMGARLVDLNGDGRADFVYHRQLQGSNPQKGAYLNTGSGWASEPLFTPPEPIVSDQAAWGDMGARFADLDGDGRADFVYHRYLDSGFRRKGAYLNTLYGWRWSPDYTPPFHIAAENVGWLGAAFADLDGDGRDELAHFRWLNGAYQQTGAYVLTRLSPF
;
A
#
# COMPACT_ATOMS: atom_id res chain seq x y z
N MET A 1 -1.05 -4.35 63.64
CA MET A 1 -0.68 -3.93 62.27
C MET A 1 -1.88 -4.22 61.40
N GLN A 2 -2.58 -3.16 61.01
CA GLN A 2 -3.79 -3.22 60.19
C GLN A 2 -3.34 -2.84 58.77
N PHE A 3 -3.56 -3.75 57.81
CA PHE A 3 -3.28 -3.51 56.41
C PHE A 3 -4.18 -2.38 55.91
N GLY A 4 -3.57 -1.29 55.43
CA GLY A 4 -4.29 -0.16 54.86
C GLY A 4 -4.77 -0.50 53.45
N CYS A 5 -6.09 -0.47 53.25
CA CYS A 5 -6.68 -0.35 51.92
C CYS A 5 -6.23 0.99 51.33
N SER A 6 -5.53 0.96 50.19
CA SER A 6 -5.40 2.13 49.34
C SER A 6 -6.81 2.51 48.86
N ASN A 7 -7.31 3.67 49.29
CA ASN A 7 -8.53 4.23 48.73
C ASN A 7 -8.28 4.54 47.25
N LEU A 8 -8.75 3.66 46.37
CA LEU A 8 -8.87 3.92 44.94
C LEU A 8 -9.71 5.18 44.73
N SER A 9 -9.42 5.95 43.67
CA SER A 9 -10.20 7.15 43.33
C SER A 9 -11.67 6.77 43.06
N ASN A 10 -12.62 7.71 43.23
CA ASN A 10 -14.03 7.46 42.91
C ASN A 10 -14.22 6.98 41.46
N GLU A 11 -13.41 7.51 40.54
CA GLU A 11 -13.41 7.11 39.13
C GLU A 11 -12.90 5.68 38.94
N THR A 12 -11.77 5.31 39.57
CA THR A 12 -11.23 3.94 39.50
C THR A 12 -12.22 2.92 40.05
N ASN A 13 -12.92 3.23 41.14
CA ASN A 13 -13.97 2.36 41.69
C ASN A 13 -15.17 2.23 40.74
N GLU A 14 -15.55 3.31 40.07
CA GLU A 14 -16.63 3.29 39.08
C GLU A 14 -16.26 2.44 37.87
N ILE A 15 -15.04 2.58 37.34
CA ILE A 15 -14.55 1.76 36.22
C ILE A 15 -14.58 0.26 36.59
N VAL A 16 -14.04 -0.10 37.77
CA VAL A 16 -14.06 -1.49 38.26
C VAL A 16 -15.50 -2.00 38.39
N SER A 17 -16.40 -1.20 38.97
CA SER A 17 -17.82 -1.58 39.10
C SER A 17 -18.50 -1.77 37.74
N ASN A 18 -18.23 -0.88 36.79
CA ASN A 18 -18.79 -0.95 35.45
C ASN A 18 -18.28 -2.18 34.70
N LEU A 19 -17.00 -2.52 34.86
CA LEU A 19 -16.39 -3.71 34.25
C LEU A 19 -16.96 -5.01 34.83
N VAL A 20 -17.10 -5.10 36.15
CA VAL A 20 -17.77 -6.25 36.79
C VAL A 20 -19.20 -6.39 36.28
N GLN A 21 -19.92 -5.27 36.17
CA GLN A 21 -21.28 -5.25 35.62
C GLN A 21 -21.29 -5.59 34.12
N ALA A 22 -20.26 -5.21 33.37
CA ALA A 22 -20.02 -5.55 31.97
C ALA A 22 -19.40 -6.94 31.79
N GLY A 23 -19.50 -7.83 32.79
CA GLY A 23 -19.18 -9.25 32.67
C GLY A 23 -17.70 -9.61 32.85
N PHE A 24 -16.81 -8.65 33.13
CA PHE A 24 -15.41 -8.92 33.41
C PHE A 24 -15.21 -9.40 34.87
N PRO A 25 -14.38 -10.42 35.13
CA PRO A 25 -14.22 -10.98 36.47
C PRO A 25 -13.16 -10.18 37.24
N GLU A 26 -13.36 -10.05 38.56
CA GLU A 26 -12.51 -9.19 39.41
C GLU A 26 -11.01 -9.56 39.37
N ASP A 27 -10.67 -10.82 39.10
CA ASP A 27 -9.30 -11.31 39.03
C ASP A 27 -8.58 -10.99 37.72
N ASP A 28 -9.30 -10.61 36.67
CA ASP A 28 -8.75 -10.12 35.41
C ASP A 28 -8.72 -8.57 35.34
N ILE A 29 -9.39 -7.88 36.27
CA ILE A 29 -9.33 -6.43 36.42
C ILE A 29 -8.10 -6.04 37.24
N MET A 30 -7.15 -5.36 36.60
CA MET A 30 -5.92 -4.91 37.23
C MET A 30 -5.91 -3.39 37.38
N VAL A 31 -5.70 -2.92 38.62
CA VAL A 31 -5.45 -1.51 38.89
C VAL A 31 -3.95 -1.28 39.06
N VAL A 32 -3.35 -0.52 38.15
CA VAL A 32 -1.93 -0.16 38.20
C VAL A 32 -1.83 1.36 38.25
N GLY A 33 -1.58 1.89 39.45
CA GLY A 33 -1.70 3.33 39.70
C GLY A 33 -3.18 3.75 39.76
N GLU A 34 -3.56 4.78 38.98
CA GLU A 34 -4.95 5.23 38.83
C GLU A 34 -5.64 4.66 37.57
N LYS A 35 -4.94 3.85 36.79
CA LYS A 35 -5.44 3.24 35.55
C LYS A 35 -6.00 1.83 35.79
N VAL A 36 -7.04 1.48 35.05
CA VAL A 36 -7.70 0.17 35.12
C VAL A 36 -7.49 -0.58 33.81
N TYR A 37 -7.07 -1.83 33.94
CA TYR A 37 -6.74 -2.74 32.84
C TYR A 37 -7.59 -4.00 32.92
N VAL A 38 -7.87 -4.59 31.76
CA VAL A 38 -8.48 -5.92 31.63
C VAL A 38 -7.68 -6.74 30.62
N GLY A 39 -7.62 -8.06 30.75
CA GLY A 39 -6.78 -8.89 29.89
C GLY A 39 -5.27 -8.69 30.10
N ARG A 40 -4.84 -7.76 30.97
CA ARG A 40 -3.46 -7.29 31.25
C ARG A 40 -2.86 -6.30 30.24
N ASP A 41 -3.54 -6.06 29.13
CA ASP A 41 -3.09 -5.29 27.97
C ASP A 41 -4.13 -4.25 27.50
N ALA A 42 -5.41 -4.38 27.88
CA ALA A 42 -6.44 -3.41 27.50
C ALA A 42 -6.77 -2.43 28.64
N HIS A 43 -6.37 -1.18 28.49
CA HIS A 43 -6.76 -0.06 29.35
C HIS A 43 -8.23 0.32 29.12
N VAL A 44 -8.94 0.62 30.22
CA VAL A 44 -10.35 1.01 30.18
C VAL A 44 -10.53 2.40 30.80
N SER A 45 -11.00 3.36 29.99
CA SER A 45 -11.39 4.68 30.47
C SER A 45 -12.76 4.66 31.16
N LEU A 46 -13.07 5.69 31.94
CA LEU A 46 -14.38 5.85 32.56
C LEU A 46 -15.51 5.84 31.53
N ASP A 47 -15.37 6.60 30.45
CA ASP A 47 -16.38 6.69 29.39
C ASP A 47 -16.55 5.34 28.67
N ALA A 48 -15.45 4.65 28.35
CA ALA A 48 -15.51 3.32 27.76
C ALA A 48 -16.23 2.33 28.69
N SER A 49 -15.96 2.37 29.99
CA SER A 49 -16.60 1.48 30.97
C SER A 49 -18.12 1.71 31.08
N ARG A 50 -18.57 2.96 30.95
CA ARG A 50 -19.99 3.32 30.99
C ARG A 50 -20.74 2.85 29.73
N GLU A 51 -20.10 2.94 28.57
CA GLU A 51 -20.65 2.47 27.29
C GLU A 51 -20.76 0.93 27.24
N MET A 52 -19.86 0.21 27.92
CA MET A 52 -19.86 -1.26 27.97
C MET A 52 -21.07 -1.89 28.70
N LEU A 53 -21.86 -1.10 29.42
CA LEU A 53 -23.03 -1.57 30.18
C LEU A 53 -24.27 -1.90 29.33
N ALA A 54 -24.19 -1.79 28.00
CA ALA A 54 -25.28 -2.13 27.10
C ALA A 54 -25.51 -3.66 27.06
N PRO A 55 -26.75 -4.15 27.26
CA PRO A 55 -27.04 -5.57 27.25
C PRO A 55 -27.16 -6.11 25.82
N ASP A 56 -26.40 -7.16 25.51
CA ASP A 56 -26.78 -8.13 24.47
C ASP A 56 -26.25 -9.53 24.83
N ALA A 57 -27.04 -10.55 24.51
CA ALA A 57 -26.86 -11.91 25.00
C ALA A 57 -26.42 -12.85 23.88
N SER A 58 -25.19 -13.38 23.95
CA SER A 58 -24.87 -14.74 23.47
C SER A 58 -23.42 -15.14 23.78
N THR A 59 -23.22 -16.46 23.91
CA THR A 59 -21.92 -17.08 24.15
C THR A 59 -21.26 -17.56 22.84
N LYS A 60 -19.96 -17.24 22.68
CA LYS A 60 -18.82 -18.02 22.14
C LYS A 60 -18.11 -17.52 20.84
N GLU A 61 -16.81 -17.17 20.95
CA GLU A 61 -15.69 -16.66 20.06
C GLU A 61 -15.77 -15.45 19.09
N HIS A 62 -14.62 -14.77 18.88
CA HIS A 62 -14.47 -13.46 18.22
C HIS A 62 -15.43 -12.42 18.78
N TYR A 63 -15.00 -11.80 19.88
CA TYR A 63 -15.83 -10.86 20.61
C TYR A 63 -15.41 -9.43 20.35
N ARG A 64 -16.39 -8.55 20.44
CA ARG A 64 -16.17 -7.11 20.55
C ARG A 64 -16.80 -6.56 21.83
N THR A 65 -16.35 -5.39 22.24
CA THR A 65 -17.06 -4.61 23.26
C THR A 65 -18.36 -4.04 22.66
N ALA A 66 -19.23 -3.51 23.52
CA ALA A 66 -20.40 -2.75 23.06
C ALA A 66 -19.99 -1.41 22.40
N ASN A 67 -18.77 -0.94 22.67
CA ASN A 67 -18.26 0.33 22.16
C ASN A 67 -17.80 0.10 20.72
N GLN A 68 -18.51 0.70 19.77
CA GLN A 68 -18.20 0.57 18.35
C GLN A 68 -17.59 1.86 17.83
N VAL A 69 -16.58 1.72 16.96
CA VAL A 69 -16.06 2.83 16.16
C VAL A 69 -17.14 3.24 15.15
N ASN A 70 -17.33 4.56 14.98
CA ASN A 70 -18.34 5.11 14.10
C ASN A 70 -18.03 4.73 12.64
N PRO A 71 -18.98 4.11 11.91
CA PRO A 71 -18.77 3.69 10.53
C PRO A 71 -18.59 4.85 9.54
N THR A 72 -18.76 6.11 9.95
CA THR A 72 -18.47 7.28 9.12
C THR A 72 -16.99 7.68 9.09
N LEU A 73 -16.14 7.14 9.97
CA LEU A 73 -14.70 7.35 9.85
C LEU A 73 -14.21 6.67 8.58
N GLN A 74 -13.51 7.41 7.73
CA GLN A 74 -12.94 6.90 6.48
C GLN A 74 -11.43 6.72 6.58
N VAL A 75 -10.72 7.59 7.32
CA VAL A 75 -9.27 7.48 7.50
C VAL A 75 -8.89 7.59 8.97
N ILE A 76 -8.28 6.52 9.51
CA ILE A 76 -7.70 6.49 10.85
C ILE A 76 -6.17 6.46 10.71
N CYS A 77 -5.51 7.51 11.17
CA CYS A 77 -4.06 7.60 11.11
C CYS A 77 -3.40 6.99 12.34
N ILE A 78 -2.18 6.50 12.19
CA ILE A 78 -1.31 6.01 13.25
C ILE A 78 -0.02 6.84 13.26
N ASP A 79 0.18 7.57 14.34
CA ASP A 79 1.43 8.29 14.61
C ASP A 79 2.49 7.33 15.15
N GLY A 80 3.32 6.85 14.22
CA GLY A 80 4.44 5.97 14.48
C GLY A 80 5.78 6.65 14.65
N ALA A 81 5.84 7.96 14.93
CA ALA A 81 7.11 8.71 14.97
C ALA A 81 8.11 8.18 16.02
N ALA A 82 7.63 7.48 17.05
CA ALA A 82 8.47 6.85 18.07
C ALA A 82 9.03 5.48 17.66
N MET A 83 8.50 4.87 16.58
CA MET A 83 8.90 3.55 16.10
C MET A 83 10.09 3.66 15.15
N THR A 84 11.13 2.85 15.36
CA THR A 84 12.33 2.83 14.50
C THR A 84 12.76 1.40 14.16
N GLY A 85 13.49 1.23 13.06
CA GLY A 85 13.96 -0.08 12.60
C GLY A 85 12.80 -1.08 12.43
N ALA A 86 12.97 -2.30 12.94
CA ALA A 86 11.97 -3.37 12.81
C ALA A 86 10.59 -3.02 13.40
N PHE A 87 10.50 -2.12 14.39
CA PHE A 87 9.20 -1.64 14.90
C PHE A 87 8.49 -0.72 13.91
N SER A 88 9.25 0.09 13.18
CA SER A 88 8.72 0.94 12.12
C SER A 88 8.17 0.07 10.98
N THR A 89 8.97 -0.87 10.49
CA THR A 89 8.56 -1.82 9.44
C THR A 89 7.38 -2.67 9.88
N GLY A 90 7.35 -3.12 11.13
CA GLY A 90 6.23 -3.90 11.68
C GLY A 90 4.93 -3.10 11.75
N LEU A 91 5.01 -1.79 12.01
CA LEU A 91 3.85 -0.90 11.97
C LEU A 91 3.31 -0.72 10.55
N ASP A 92 4.20 -0.52 9.56
CA ASP A 92 3.81 -0.39 8.16
C ASP A 92 3.09 -1.66 7.68
N GLN A 93 3.66 -2.83 7.99
CA GLN A 93 3.04 -4.12 7.66
C GLN A 93 1.72 -4.39 8.40
N ALA A 94 1.56 -3.86 9.62
CA ALA A 94 0.31 -3.94 10.36
C ALA A 94 -0.79 -3.09 9.70
N ILE A 95 -0.46 -1.85 9.32
CA ILE A 95 -1.36 -0.95 8.58
C ILE A 95 -1.79 -1.59 7.26
N GLN A 96 -0.83 -2.11 6.49
CA GLN A 96 -1.09 -2.84 5.25
C GLN A 96 -2.02 -4.04 5.47
N SER A 97 -1.83 -4.80 6.56
CA SER A 97 -2.68 -5.95 6.87
C SER A 97 -4.14 -5.56 7.07
N TYR A 98 -4.40 -4.45 7.77
CA TYR A 98 -5.77 -3.92 7.95
C TYR A 98 -6.38 -3.41 6.66
N ASN A 99 -5.60 -2.62 5.90
CA ASN A 99 -6.05 -2.10 4.61
C ASN A 99 -6.39 -3.26 3.66
N GLY A 100 -5.60 -4.33 3.67
CA GLY A 100 -5.83 -5.59 2.95
C GLY A 100 -7.17 -6.26 3.15
N LEU A 101 -7.96 -5.89 4.15
CA LEU A 101 -9.31 -6.41 4.36
C LEU A 101 -10.40 -5.63 3.63
N SER A 102 -10.06 -4.47 3.06
CA SER A 102 -10.96 -3.51 2.40
C SER A 102 -12.10 -3.07 3.32
N LEU A 103 -11.78 -2.68 4.56
CA LEU A 103 -12.77 -2.27 5.56
C LEU A 103 -13.45 -0.95 5.17
N ASN A 104 -14.50 -0.54 5.90
CA ASN A 104 -15.16 0.74 5.66
C ASN A 104 -14.29 1.98 5.92
N PHE A 105 -13.13 1.81 6.56
CA PHE A 105 -12.08 2.81 6.74
C PHE A 105 -10.73 2.28 6.23
N THR A 106 -9.79 3.19 6.02
CA THR A 106 -8.39 2.92 5.71
C THR A 106 -7.50 3.38 6.87
N LEU A 107 -6.48 2.59 7.21
CA LEU A 107 -5.42 2.98 8.14
C LEU A 107 -4.27 3.66 7.39
N ARG A 108 -3.67 4.68 8.01
CA ARG A 108 -2.52 5.40 7.44
C ARG A 108 -1.47 5.71 8.47
N ARG A 109 -0.23 5.90 8.05
CA ARG A 109 0.81 6.41 8.94
C ARG A 109 0.86 7.94 8.87
N THR A 110 1.22 8.61 9.96
CA THR A 110 1.49 10.06 9.93
C THR A 110 2.97 10.36 9.64
N PRO A 111 3.32 11.53 9.06
CA PRO A 111 2.43 12.63 8.70
C PRO A 111 1.46 12.25 7.57
N SER A 112 0.19 12.61 7.72
CA SER A 112 -0.83 12.44 6.68
C SER A 112 -1.66 13.72 6.61
N THR A 113 -2.10 14.10 5.42
CA THR A 113 -2.80 15.37 5.16
C THR A 113 -4.23 15.40 5.69
N TRP A 114 -4.86 14.25 5.89
CA TRP A 114 -6.21 14.15 6.40
C TRP A 114 -6.40 12.88 7.22
N CYS A 115 -6.89 13.04 8.44
CA CYS A 115 -7.22 11.96 9.36
C CYS A 115 -8.53 12.32 10.04
N ASP A 116 -9.52 11.44 10.02
CA ASP A 116 -10.70 11.60 10.89
C ASP A 116 -10.31 11.42 12.36
N PHE A 117 -9.32 10.56 12.61
CA PHE A 117 -8.79 10.28 13.94
C PHE A 117 -7.31 9.86 13.88
N THR A 118 -6.55 10.09 14.95
CA THR A 118 -5.15 9.65 15.06
C THR A 118 -4.92 8.81 16.31
N ILE A 119 -4.43 7.59 16.13
CA ILE A 119 -3.90 6.71 17.17
C ILE A 119 -2.41 6.97 17.32
N ARG A 120 -1.89 7.16 18.53
CA ARG A 120 -0.44 7.29 18.77
C ARG A 120 0.19 5.94 19.08
N ALA A 121 1.24 5.58 18.37
CA ALA A 121 2.05 4.40 18.66
C ALA A 121 3.30 4.80 19.45
N GLU A 122 3.34 4.41 20.73
CA GLU A 122 4.41 4.76 21.67
C GLU A 122 5.28 3.55 22.02
N MET A 123 6.58 3.77 22.30
CA MET A 123 7.46 2.73 22.81
C MET A 123 7.34 2.61 24.34
N ALA A 124 7.13 1.39 24.85
CA ALA A 124 7.10 1.07 26.28
C ALA A 124 8.42 0.38 26.72
N PRO A 125 9.32 1.08 27.46
CA PRO A 125 10.61 0.52 27.85
C PRO A 125 10.48 -0.74 28.72
N GLY A 126 11.14 -1.82 28.32
CA GLY A 126 11.26 -3.06 29.12
C GLY A 126 10.03 -3.97 29.12
N MET A 127 8.93 -3.56 28.49
CA MET A 127 7.74 -4.41 28.28
C MET A 127 8.01 -5.43 27.15
N VAL A 128 7.48 -6.64 27.28
CA VAL A 128 7.47 -7.68 26.24
C VAL A 128 6.01 -7.98 25.90
N GLY A 129 5.49 -7.36 24.85
CA GLY A 129 4.07 -7.35 24.48
C GLY A 129 3.62 -5.96 24.07
N GLY A 130 2.32 -5.72 24.08
CA GLY A 130 1.71 -4.42 23.83
C GLY A 130 0.66 -4.07 24.89
N GLU A 131 0.17 -2.84 24.81
CA GLU A 131 -0.92 -2.32 25.61
C GLU A 131 -1.72 -1.31 24.78
N ALA A 132 -3.04 -1.46 24.74
CA ALA A 132 -3.98 -0.57 24.08
C ALA A 132 -5.18 -0.31 24.98
N GLY A 133 -6.32 0.04 24.39
CA GLY A 133 -7.58 0.24 25.11
C GLY A 133 -8.75 0.17 24.14
N PHE A 134 -9.97 0.31 24.64
CA PHE A 134 -11.18 0.14 23.84
C PHE A 134 -11.75 1.47 23.31
N PRO A 135 -12.55 1.43 22.22
CA PRO A 135 -13.27 2.59 21.70
C PRO A 135 -14.14 3.29 22.76
N SER A 136 -14.39 4.58 22.56
CA SER A 136 -15.39 5.35 23.31
C SER A 136 -15.90 6.51 22.45
N GLY A 137 -17.18 6.85 22.59
CA GLY A 137 -17.81 7.98 21.90
C GLY A 137 -17.84 7.83 20.38
N GLY A 138 -17.79 6.60 19.86
CA GLY A 138 -17.67 6.33 18.42
C GLY A 138 -16.25 6.50 17.86
N MET A 139 -15.24 6.75 18.69
CA MET A 139 -13.85 6.92 18.26
C MET A 139 -12.98 5.74 18.70
N PRO A 140 -11.94 5.38 17.92
CA PRO A 140 -10.94 4.40 18.35
C PRO A 140 -10.24 4.82 19.64
N TYR A 141 -9.62 3.87 20.34
CA TYR A 141 -8.73 4.23 21.42
C TYR A 141 -7.45 4.90 20.88
N HIS A 142 -7.08 6.02 21.47
CA HIS A 142 -6.11 6.97 20.92
C HIS A 142 -4.62 6.57 21.07
N THR A 143 -4.29 5.46 21.75
CA THR A 143 -2.89 5.08 21.98
C THR A 143 -2.69 3.56 21.92
N ILE A 144 -1.65 3.12 21.22
CA ILE A 144 -1.07 1.78 21.37
C ILE A 144 0.35 1.93 21.92
N ARG A 145 0.74 1.09 22.88
CA ARG A 145 2.08 1.08 23.48
C ARG A 145 2.73 -0.25 23.15
N ILE A 146 3.89 -0.22 22.51
CA ILE A 146 4.61 -1.42 22.07
C ILE A 146 5.88 -1.59 22.88
N GLY A 147 6.05 -2.77 23.46
CA GLY A 147 7.16 -3.08 24.34
C GLY A 147 8.52 -3.15 23.63
N SER A 148 9.49 -2.37 24.11
CA SER A 148 10.86 -2.40 23.57
C SER A 148 11.57 -3.74 23.79
N GLY A 149 11.06 -4.57 24.69
CA GLY A 149 11.54 -5.93 24.94
C GLY A 149 11.26 -6.90 23.78
N LEU A 150 10.48 -6.50 22.78
CA LEU A 150 10.27 -7.26 21.55
C LEU A 150 11.44 -7.15 20.55
N ALA A 151 12.43 -6.27 20.79
CA ALA A 151 13.56 -6.08 19.88
C ALA A 151 14.34 -7.38 19.51
N PRO A 152 14.46 -8.40 20.38
CA PRO A 152 15.09 -9.67 20.02
C PRO A 152 14.21 -10.62 19.19
N TYR A 153 12.93 -10.31 18.99
CA TYR A 153 11.97 -11.19 18.30
C TYR A 153 11.97 -10.93 16.79
N SER A 154 11.38 -11.85 16.02
CA SER A 154 11.23 -11.66 14.58
C SER A 154 10.30 -10.50 14.25
N LEU A 155 10.46 -9.94 13.05
CA LEU A 155 9.56 -8.92 12.52
C LEU A 155 8.09 -9.38 12.56
N GLY A 156 7.81 -10.65 12.26
CA GLY A 156 6.45 -11.22 12.33
C GLY A 156 5.83 -11.17 13.74
N VAL A 157 6.63 -11.34 14.80
CA VAL A 157 6.14 -11.19 16.18
C VAL A 157 5.90 -9.72 16.53
N ILE A 158 6.78 -8.82 16.09
CA ILE A 158 6.59 -7.37 16.30
C ILE A 158 5.32 -6.91 15.58
N LYS A 159 5.15 -7.27 14.30
CA LYS A 159 3.94 -7.04 13.50
C LYS A 159 2.71 -7.61 14.23
N HIS A 160 2.77 -8.85 14.71
CA HIS A 160 1.65 -9.49 15.41
C HIS A 160 1.15 -8.68 16.61
N VAL A 161 2.06 -8.23 17.47
CA VAL A 161 1.69 -7.40 18.63
C VAL A 161 1.06 -6.08 18.18
N ILE A 162 1.61 -5.43 17.16
CA ILE A 162 1.03 -4.16 16.66
C ILE A 162 -0.38 -4.36 16.08
N VAL A 163 -0.59 -5.41 15.27
CA VAL A 163 -1.93 -5.75 14.73
C VAL A 163 -2.90 -6.04 15.87
N HIS A 164 -2.46 -6.78 16.89
CA HIS A 164 -3.26 -7.09 18.07
C HIS A 164 -3.71 -5.82 18.82
N GLU A 165 -2.78 -4.91 19.09
CA GLU A 165 -3.09 -3.67 19.81
C GLU A 165 -4.03 -2.75 19.02
N ILE A 166 -3.86 -2.65 17.69
CA ILE A 166 -4.81 -1.93 16.84
C ILE A 166 -6.20 -2.59 16.94
N GLY A 167 -6.28 -3.92 17.02
CA GLY A 167 -7.52 -4.66 17.20
C GLY A 167 -8.31 -4.20 18.42
N HIS A 168 -7.65 -4.03 19.57
CA HIS A 168 -8.27 -3.46 20.77
C HIS A 168 -8.79 -2.05 20.56
N THR A 169 -8.02 -1.19 19.88
CA THR A 169 -8.48 0.19 19.59
C THR A 169 -9.75 0.25 18.76
N LEU A 170 -10.04 -0.80 17.99
CA LEU A 170 -11.23 -0.96 17.16
C LEU A 170 -12.38 -1.71 17.88
N GLY A 171 -12.12 -2.21 19.08
CA GLY A 171 -13.11 -2.86 19.94
C GLY A 171 -13.04 -4.39 19.97
N LEU A 172 -12.06 -5.02 19.31
CA LEU A 172 -11.86 -6.47 19.41
C LEU A 172 -11.39 -6.84 20.81
N ARG A 173 -11.93 -7.94 21.34
CA ARG A 173 -11.49 -8.61 22.56
C ARG A 173 -10.72 -9.88 22.23
N HIS A 174 -10.06 -10.44 23.25
CA HIS A 174 -9.45 -11.75 23.12
C HIS A 174 -10.44 -12.83 22.71
N THR A 175 -10.02 -13.75 21.85
CA THR A 175 -10.81 -14.90 21.43
C THR A 175 -10.90 -15.94 22.53
N ASP A 176 -9.81 -16.15 23.25
CA ASP A 176 -9.73 -17.00 24.44
C ASP A 176 -10.00 -16.24 25.73
N TYR A 177 -10.74 -15.12 25.67
CA TYR A 177 -11.12 -14.35 26.86
C TYR A 177 -11.71 -15.27 27.93
N TYR A 178 -12.58 -16.22 27.58
CA TYR A 178 -13.20 -17.12 28.55
C TYR A 178 -12.25 -18.16 29.18
N ASN A 179 -11.06 -18.38 28.59
CA ASN A 179 -10.04 -19.28 29.12
C ASN A 179 -8.66 -19.00 28.51
N ARG A 180 -7.89 -18.09 29.13
CA ARG A 180 -6.55 -17.70 28.67
C ARG A 180 -5.51 -18.81 28.71
N SER A 181 -5.76 -19.91 29.43
CA SER A 181 -4.83 -21.04 29.42
C SER A 181 -4.68 -21.67 28.03
N ILE A 182 -5.62 -21.39 27.12
CA ILE A 182 -5.56 -21.78 25.72
C ILE A 182 -4.30 -21.16 25.09
N SER A 183 -4.19 -19.83 25.00
CA SER A 183 -3.01 -19.22 24.37
C SER A 183 -1.79 -19.10 25.29
N CYS A 184 -2.00 -18.84 26.58
CA CYS A 184 -0.95 -18.51 27.52
C CYS A 184 -0.36 -19.74 28.25
N GLY A 185 -0.98 -20.93 28.12
CA GLY A 185 -0.60 -22.16 28.85
C GLY A 185 -0.90 -22.13 30.35
N VAL A 186 -1.19 -20.95 30.91
CA VAL A 186 -1.63 -20.68 32.27
C VAL A 186 -2.59 -19.48 32.23
N GLY A 187 -3.62 -19.43 33.08
CA GLY A 187 -4.54 -18.29 33.11
C GLY A 187 -5.95 -18.67 33.56
N GLY A 188 -6.81 -17.64 33.70
CA GLY A 188 -8.22 -17.74 34.07
C GLY A 188 -9.15 -17.27 32.95
N ASN A 189 -10.41 -17.04 33.31
CA ASN A 189 -11.47 -16.49 32.45
C ASN A 189 -11.44 -14.94 32.57
N GLU A 190 -11.57 -14.19 31.47
CA GLU A 190 -11.66 -12.72 31.33
C GLU A 190 -13.13 -12.22 31.25
N GLY A 191 -14.11 -13.10 31.44
CA GLY A 191 -15.52 -12.77 31.67
C GLY A 191 -16.58 -13.78 31.21
N ASP A 192 -17.80 -13.61 31.73
CA ASP A 192 -18.99 -14.34 31.26
C ASP A 192 -19.59 -13.66 30.03
N ALA A 193 -20.11 -14.45 29.08
CA ALA A 193 -20.63 -13.96 27.80
C ALA A 193 -21.98 -13.23 27.87
N SER A 194 -22.38 -12.75 29.04
CA SER A 194 -23.74 -12.22 29.28
C SER A 194 -23.82 -10.70 29.35
N VAL A 195 -22.69 -9.99 29.50
CA VAL A 195 -22.60 -8.52 29.39
C VAL A 195 -21.18 -8.17 28.87
N GLY A 196 -21.02 -7.16 28.01
CA GLY A 196 -19.70 -6.60 27.59
C GLY A 196 -18.80 -7.45 26.66
N ALA A 197 -19.18 -8.69 26.33
CA ALA A 197 -18.55 -9.51 25.28
C ALA A 197 -19.60 -9.92 24.24
N ILE A 198 -19.61 -9.27 23.07
CA ILE A 198 -20.60 -9.52 22.01
C ILE A 198 -19.97 -10.40 20.92
N HIS A 199 -20.56 -11.57 20.66
CA HIS A 199 -20.18 -12.47 19.57
C HIS A 199 -20.24 -11.75 18.21
N ILE A 200 -19.20 -11.90 17.39
CA ILE A 200 -19.18 -11.35 16.04
C ILE A 200 -19.71 -12.41 15.05
N PRO A 201 -20.82 -12.14 14.33
CA PRO A 201 -21.43 -13.12 13.44
C PRO A 201 -20.47 -13.70 12.38
N GLY A 202 -20.60 -14.99 12.09
CA GLY A 202 -19.83 -15.68 11.03
C GLY A 202 -18.45 -16.18 11.48
N THR A 203 -18.08 -15.95 12.73
CA THR A 203 -16.81 -16.40 13.32
C THR A 203 -17.00 -17.70 14.12
N PRO A 204 -15.91 -18.47 14.38
CA PRO A 204 -15.98 -19.67 15.21
C PRO A 204 -16.44 -19.37 16.65
N THR A 205 -16.71 -20.42 17.42
CA THR A 205 -17.22 -20.36 18.81
C THR A 205 -16.21 -20.95 19.83
N GLU A 206 -15.05 -21.47 19.42
CA GLU A 206 -14.09 -22.11 20.32
C GLU A 206 -12.63 -21.76 20.03
N ALA A 207 -11.98 -21.13 21.00
CA ALA A 207 -10.62 -20.64 20.88
C ALA A 207 -9.60 -21.75 20.71
N VAL A 208 -8.75 -21.54 19.71
CA VAL A 208 -7.65 -22.40 19.33
C VAL A 208 -6.37 -21.58 19.34
N VAL A 209 -5.33 -22.14 19.95
CA VAL A 209 -4.01 -21.51 20.06
C VAL A 209 -3.46 -21.14 18.70
N GLY A 210 -3.19 -19.85 18.49
CA GLY A 210 -2.59 -19.34 17.27
C GLY A 210 -3.54 -19.22 16.08
N ASN A 211 -4.84 -19.39 16.31
CA ASN A 211 -5.88 -19.35 15.28
C ASN A 211 -6.57 -17.98 15.21
N SER A 212 -6.11 -17.00 15.98
CA SER A 212 -6.53 -15.60 15.89
C SER A 212 -5.37 -14.67 16.26
N ILE A 213 -5.34 -13.49 15.65
CA ILE A 213 -4.48 -12.40 16.13
C ILE A 213 -4.86 -11.95 17.55
N MET A 214 -6.12 -12.15 17.95
CA MET A 214 -6.63 -11.78 19.26
C MET A 214 -6.55 -12.95 20.26
N ASN A 215 -5.56 -13.83 20.17
CA ASN A 215 -5.25 -14.72 21.29
C ASN A 215 -4.55 -13.91 22.40
N SER A 216 -4.93 -14.09 23.67
CA SER A 216 -4.43 -13.28 24.80
C SER A 216 -2.92 -13.33 25.02
N CYS A 217 -2.23 -14.33 24.47
CA CYS A 217 -0.78 -14.41 24.45
C CYS A 217 -0.27 -14.77 23.05
N PHE A 218 0.67 -13.96 22.56
CA PHE A 218 1.41 -14.26 21.34
C PHE A 218 2.50 -15.32 21.60
N ARG A 219 2.89 -16.06 20.55
CA ARG A 219 4.02 -17.01 20.59
C ARG A 219 5.28 -16.43 19.93
N THR A 220 6.42 -17.06 20.13
CA THR A 220 7.67 -16.68 19.43
C THR A 220 7.64 -16.94 17.92
N SER A 221 6.65 -17.68 17.43
CA SER A 221 6.49 -18.09 16.03
C SER A 221 5.35 -17.36 15.31
N GLU A 222 4.87 -16.22 15.83
CA GLU A 222 3.81 -15.47 15.15
C GLU A 222 4.30 -14.80 13.86
N THR A 223 3.39 -14.72 12.89
CA THR A 223 3.62 -14.03 11.61
C THR A 223 2.96 -12.65 11.57
N GLY A 224 1.93 -12.43 12.40
CA GLY A 224 1.12 -11.21 12.39
C GLY A 224 0.06 -11.15 11.29
N ASP A 225 -0.18 -12.26 10.58
CA ASP A 225 -1.18 -12.32 9.52
C ASP A 225 -2.57 -12.66 10.08
N PHE A 226 -3.60 -12.00 9.55
CA PHE A 226 -4.97 -12.33 9.89
C PHE A 226 -5.33 -13.76 9.49
N ARG A 227 -5.97 -14.48 10.39
CA ARG A 227 -6.65 -15.73 10.05
C ARG A 227 -7.98 -15.42 9.34
N PRO A 228 -8.56 -16.37 8.57
CA PRO A 228 -9.85 -16.16 7.91
C PRO A 228 -10.97 -15.72 8.87
N SER A 229 -10.91 -16.20 10.12
CA SER A 229 -11.83 -15.82 11.18
C SER A 229 -11.62 -14.35 11.60
N ASP A 230 -10.38 -13.87 11.73
CA ASP A 230 -10.09 -12.46 12.08
C ASP A 230 -10.59 -11.51 10.99
N ALA A 231 -10.35 -11.86 9.73
CA ALA A 231 -10.88 -11.11 8.58
C ALA A 231 -12.41 -11.08 8.56
N THR A 232 -13.05 -12.20 8.93
CA THR A 232 -14.51 -12.28 9.05
C THR A 232 -15.02 -11.39 10.18
N ALA A 233 -14.35 -11.40 11.33
CA ALA A 233 -14.69 -10.57 12.48
C ALA A 233 -14.63 -9.07 12.13
N LEU A 234 -13.51 -8.64 11.53
CA LEU A 234 -13.29 -7.25 11.14
C LEU A 234 -14.29 -6.80 10.07
N ARG A 235 -14.56 -7.61 9.03
CA ARG A 235 -15.56 -7.28 8.00
C ARG A 235 -16.99 -7.29 8.51
N ALA A 236 -17.30 -8.03 9.57
CA ALA A 236 -18.61 -7.98 10.21
C ALA A 236 -18.80 -6.69 11.03
N MET A 237 -17.73 -6.18 11.65
CA MET A 237 -17.73 -4.91 12.37
C MET A 237 -17.64 -3.70 11.43
N PHE A 238 -16.87 -3.84 10.36
CA PHE A 238 -16.47 -2.79 9.43
C PHE A 238 -16.64 -3.29 7.99
N PRO A 239 -17.90 -3.46 7.53
CA PRO A 239 -18.18 -4.05 6.23
C PRO A 239 -17.56 -3.23 5.09
N PRO A 240 -16.93 -3.88 4.09
CA PRO A 240 -16.43 -3.18 2.91
C PRO A 240 -17.52 -2.31 2.29
N GLN A 241 -17.20 -1.03 2.03
CA GLN A 241 -18.16 -0.14 1.39
C GLN A 241 -18.30 -0.53 -0.09
N ALA A 242 -19.54 -0.68 -0.55
CA ALA A 242 -19.80 -0.99 -1.96
C ALA A 242 -19.39 0.19 -2.84
N PHE A 243 -18.63 -0.10 -3.90
CA PHE A 243 -18.36 0.83 -4.99
C PHE A 243 -19.66 1.40 -5.55
N THR A 244 -19.69 2.70 -5.79
CA THR A 244 -20.84 3.38 -6.39
C THR A 244 -20.63 3.66 -7.86
N GLU A 245 -19.62 4.47 -8.19
CA GLU A 245 -19.31 4.89 -9.55
C GLU A 245 -18.00 5.70 -9.59
N TRP A 246 -17.45 5.83 -10.81
CA TRP A 246 -16.42 6.82 -11.13
C TRP A 246 -17.07 8.21 -11.23
N LEU A 247 -16.71 9.12 -10.33
CA LEU A 247 -17.20 10.51 -10.37
C LEU A 247 -16.20 11.43 -11.05
N TRP A 248 -16.71 12.33 -11.88
CA TRP A 248 -15.91 13.38 -12.49
C TRP A 248 -15.31 14.31 -11.42
N ALA A 249 -13.98 14.43 -11.41
CA ALA A 249 -13.21 15.21 -10.42
C ALA A 249 -12.26 16.21 -11.13
N PRO A 250 -12.79 17.30 -11.70
CA PRO A 250 -12.02 18.20 -12.54
C PRO A 250 -10.86 18.87 -11.80
N GLN A 251 -10.92 18.99 -10.47
CA GLN A 251 -9.87 19.56 -9.65
C GLN A 251 -8.55 18.77 -9.73
N PHE A 252 -8.60 17.47 -10.02
CA PHE A 252 -7.41 16.61 -10.15
C PHE A 252 -6.96 16.43 -11.61
N THR A 253 -7.54 17.18 -12.55
CA THR A 253 -7.11 17.17 -13.95
C THR A 253 -5.62 17.52 -14.06
N PRO A 254 -4.78 16.75 -14.77
CA PRO A 254 -3.34 17.00 -14.81
C PRO A 254 -3.02 18.43 -15.32
N PRO A 255 -2.05 19.15 -14.69
CA PRO A 255 -1.68 20.50 -15.13
C PRO A 255 -0.98 20.57 -16.50
N PHE A 256 -0.39 19.46 -16.95
CA PHE A 256 0.36 19.35 -18.21
C PHE A 256 0.05 18.03 -18.91
N HIS A 257 0.24 17.98 -20.23
CA HIS A 257 -0.01 16.80 -21.05
C HIS A 257 0.81 15.61 -20.56
N LEU A 258 0.19 14.43 -20.50
CA LEU A 258 0.86 13.16 -20.24
C LEU A 258 1.35 12.54 -21.55
N SER A 259 0.54 12.66 -22.60
CA SER A 259 0.85 12.13 -23.93
C SER A 259 0.47 13.07 -25.07
N ALA A 260 1.03 12.81 -26.26
CA ALA A 260 0.55 13.35 -27.52
C ALA A 260 0.45 12.27 -28.60
N ASP A 261 -0.44 12.47 -29.57
CA ASP A 261 -0.63 11.57 -30.71
C ASP A 261 0.45 11.67 -31.78
N GLU A 262 1.30 12.68 -31.68
CA GLU A 262 2.40 12.89 -32.60
C GLU A 262 3.41 11.73 -32.47
N PRO A 263 3.70 10.98 -33.54
CA PRO A 263 4.55 9.79 -33.46
C PRO A 263 5.97 10.06 -32.94
N SER A 264 6.48 11.28 -33.14
CA SER A 264 7.79 11.72 -32.64
C SER A 264 7.78 12.11 -31.17
N VAL A 265 6.60 12.25 -30.55
CA VAL A 265 6.43 12.80 -29.21
C VAL A 265 5.24 12.11 -28.53
N ARG A 266 5.40 10.86 -28.09
CA ARG A 266 4.33 10.11 -27.42
C ARG A 266 4.26 10.34 -25.91
N ASP A 267 5.42 10.38 -25.26
CA ASP A 267 5.54 10.65 -23.82
C ASP A 267 5.98 12.09 -23.60
N MET A 268 5.15 12.86 -22.88
CA MET A 268 5.37 14.28 -22.63
C MET A 268 6.28 14.55 -21.43
N GLY A 269 6.85 13.50 -20.83
CA GLY A 269 7.78 13.61 -19.73
C GLY A 269 7.11 14.01 -18.42
N ALA A 270 5.80 13.74 -18.30
CA ALA A 270 5.01 14.02 -17.11
C ALA A 270 4.77 12.75 -16.28
N ARG A 271 4.80 12.86 -14.96
CA ARG A 271 4.64 11.75 -14.00
C ARG A 271 3.81 12.19 -12.80
N PHE A 272 3.06 11.24 -12.25
CA PHE A 272 2.47 11.33 -10.92
C PHE A 272 3.43 10.67 -9.92
N VAL A 273 3.81 11.39 -8.86
CA VAL A 273 4.77 10.95 -7.84
C VAL A 273 4.50 11.71 -6.53
N ASP A 274 4.65 11.09 -5.36
CA ASP A 274 4.58 11.82 -4.09
C ASP A 274 5.90 12.57 -3.82
N LEU A 275 5.90 13.90 -3.90
CA LEU A 275 7.09 14.74 -3.73
C LEU A 275 7.27 15.22 -2.29
N ASN A 276 6.20 15.30 -1.52
CA ASN A 276 6.22 15.90 -0.19
C ASN A 276 6.06 14.87 0.95
N GLY A 277 5.78 13.61 0.60
CA GLY A 277 5.59 12.47 1.51
C GLY A 277 4.23 12.51 2.21
N ASP A 278 3.20 13.05 1.57
CA ASP A 278 1.88 13.22 2.17
C ASP A 278 0.85 12.12 1.79
N GLY A 279 1.28 11.17 0.97
CA GLY A 279 0.49 10.04 0.49
C GLY A 279 -0.38 10.35 -0.72
N ARG A 280 -0.39 11.59 -1.24
CA ARG A 280 -1.07 11.96 -2.48
C ARG A 280 -0.07 12.03 -3.60
N ALA A 281 -0.51 11.62 -4.79
CA ALA A 281 0.29 11.82 -5.98
C ALA A 281 0.34 13.30 -6.36
N ASP A 282 1.56 13.86 -6.34
CA ASP A 282 1.90 15.15 -6.94
C ASP A 282 2.19 14.99 -8.43
N PHE A 283 2.44 16.11 -9.12
CA PHE A 283 2.63 16.11 -10.57
C PHE A 283 3.93 16.80 -10.96
N VAL A 284 4.75 16.13 -11.75
CA VAL A 284 6.00 16.67 -12.31
C VAL A 284 6.04 16.51 -13.81
N TYR A 285 6.76 17.39 -14.49
CA TYR A 285 7.11 17.20 -15.89
C TYR A 285 8.48 17.81 -16.20
N HIS A 286 9.24 17.16 -17.09
CA HIS A 286 10.45 17.72 -17.66
C HIS A 286 10.74 17.09 -19.02
N ARG A 287 10.57 17.88 -20.07
CA ARG A 287 10.75 17.50 -21.47
C ARG A 287 11.71 18.46 -22.16
N ASP A 288 12.72 17.90 -22.80
CA ASP A 288 13.70 18.64 -23.60
C ASP A 288 13.25 18.72 -25.07
N LEU A 289 13.11 19.93 -25.62
CA LEU A 289 12.58 20.13 -26.96
C LEU A 289 13.67 20.05 -28.03
N ASP A 290 14.84 20.64 -27.77
CA ASP A 290 15.90 20.78 -28.77
C ASP A 290 17.34 20.81 -28.20
N GLY A 291 17.50 20.49 -26.91
CA GLY A 291 18.77 20.59 -26.19
C GLY A 291 19.07 21.99 -25.64
N THR A 292 18.26 22.99 -25.97
CA THR A 292 18.38 24.37 -25.45
C THR A 292 17.12 24.86 -24.74
N VAL A 293 15.95 24.39 -25.17
CA VAL A 293 14.64 24.72 -24.61
C VAL A 293 14.03 23.49 -23.98
N ALA A 294 13.50 23.64 -22.76
CA ALA A 294 12.77 22.59 -22.06
C ALA A 294 11.44 23.11 -21.51
N GLN A 295 10.43 22.24 -21.49
CA GLN A 295 9.19 22.43 -20.74
C GLN A 295 9.30 21.64 -19.45
N LYS A 296 9.22 22.32 -18.31
CA LYS A 296 9.41 21.67 -17.01
C LYS A 296 8.67 22.38 -15.88
N GLY A 297 8.28 21.61 -14.89
CA GLY A 297 7.64 22.13 -13.69
C GLY A 297 7.21 21.02 -12.73
N ALA A 298 6.68 21.45 -11.60
CA ALA A 298 6.11 20.58 -10.59
C ALA A 298 4.94 21.26 -9.87
N TYR A 299 3.96 20.47 -9.45
CA TYR A 299 2.77 20.89 -8.73
C TYR A 299 2.52 19.93 -7.58
N LEU A 300 2.25 20.47 -6.39
CA LEU A 300 1.76 19.68 -5.27
C LEU A 300 0.24 19.52 -5.36
N ASN A 301 -0.26 18.35 -5.01
CA ASN A 301 -1.68 18.07 -4.87
C ASN A 301 -2.16 18.44 -3.46
N THR A 302 -3.08 19.40 -3.35
CA THR A 302 -3.59 19.87 -2.06
C THR A 302 -4.85 19.14 -1.59
N GLY A 303 -5.24 18.06 -2.27
CA GLY A 303 -6.53 17.37 -2.10
C GLY A 303 -7.74 18.13 -2.62
N THR A 304 -7.54 19.37 -3.07
CA THR A 304 -8.58 20.24 -3.64
C THR A 304 -8.16 20.83 -4.98
N GLY A 305 -6.96 20.50 -5.46
CA GLY A 305 -6.39 20.96 -6.72
C GLY A 305 -4.87 20.98 -6.71
N TRP A 306 -4.29 21.68 -7.68
CA TRP A 306 -2.86 21.74 -7.91
C TRP A 306 -2.25 23.08 -7.47
N GLN A 307 -1.17 23.02 -6.69
CA GLN A 307 -0.37 24.17 -6.29
C GLN A 307 0.99 24.15 -6.98
N TRP A 308 1.34 25.22 -7.70
CA TRP A 308 2.66 25.35 -8.34
C TRP A 308 3.79 25.27 -7.32
N ALA A 309 4.74 24.36 -7.54
CA ALA A 309 5.82 24.04 -6.60
C ALA A 309 7.17 23.88 -7.35
N PRO A 310 7.73 24.96 -7.90
CA PRO A 310 8.87 24.92 -8.82
C PRO A 310 10.14 24.33 -8.20
N GLN A 311 10.28 24.35 -6.88
CA GLN A 311 11.41 23.76 -6.17
C GLN A 311 11.54 22.25 -6.38
N PHE A 312 10.44 21.56 -6.71
CA PHE A 312 10.43 20.12 -7.01
C PHE A 312 10.55 19.82 -8.51
N THR A 313 10.78 20.82 -9.37
CA THR A 313 11.00 20.59 -10.80
C THR A 313 12.16 19.61 -11.00
N PRO A 314 12.00 18.53 -11.79
CA PRO A 314 13.03 17.51 -11.95
C PRO A 314 14.36 18.12 -12.46
N PRO A 315 15.52 17.79 -11.87
CA PRO A 315 16.80 18.40 -12.24
C PRO A 315 17.28 18.01 -13.64
N VAL A 316 16.88 16.84 -14.15
CA VAL A 316 17.22 16.35 -15.50
C VAL A 316 15.95 16.06 -16.31
N PRO A 317 16.00 16.15 -17.66
CA PRO A 317 14.87 15.80 -18.51
C PRO A 317 14.45 14.34 -18.33
N ILE A 318 13.15 14.10 -18.31
CA ILE A 318 12.54 12.76 -18.32
C ILE A 318 12.42 12.29 -19.76
N THR A 319 12.00 13.19 -20.67
CA THR A 319 11.91 12.91 -22.10
C THR A 319 12.54 13.98 -22.98
N ALA A 320 12.65 13.69 -24.28
CA ALA A 320 12.98 14.66 -25.31
C ALA A 320 12.21 14.43 -26.63
N ASP A 321 12.18 15.45 -27.49
CA ASP A 321 11.46 15.41 -28.79
C ASP A 321 12.27 14.84 -29.94
N ASN A 322 13.53 14.50 -29.69
CA ASN A 322 14.39 14.04 -30.76
C ASN A 322 13.98 12.62 -31.21
N ALA A 323 14.09 12.39 -32.52
CA ALA A 323 13.70 11.14 -33.16
C ALA A 323 14.64 9.93 -32.88
N VAL A 324 15.79 10.15 -32.25
CA VAL A 324 16.77 9.11 -31.91
C VAL A 324 16.41 8.38 -30.62
N MET A 325 15.88 9.06 -29.60
CA MET A 325 15.09 8.48 -28.50
C MET A 325 14.39 9.57 -27.69
N GLY A 326 13.12 9.32 -27.35
CA GLY A 326 12.32 10.18 -26.51
C GLY A 326 12.50 9.98 -25.01
N ASP A 327 12.90 8.80 -24.52
CA ASP A 327 13.16 8.56 -23.08
C ASP A 327 14.60 8.91 -22.71
N ARG A 328 14.79 9.73 -21.67
CA ARG A 328 16.11 10.17 -21.19
C ARG A 328 16.65 9.32 -20.04
N GLY A 329 15.93 8.28 -19.64
CA GLY A 329 16.36 7.30 -18.64
C GLY A 329 16.20 7.76 -17.20
N ALA A 330 15.46 8.84 -16.96
CA ALA A 330 15.14 9.30 -15.62
C ALA A 330 13.96 8.50 -15.05
N ARG A 331 14.06 8.10 -13.78
CA ARG A 331 13.06 7.33 -13.03
C ARG A 331 12.94 7.92 -11.63
N PHE A 332 11.73 7.89 -11.09
CA PHE A 332 11.48 8.21 -9.69
C PHE A 332 11.44 6.93 -8.87
N ALA A 333 11.99 7.00 -7.66
CA ALA A 333 12.11 5.88 -6.72
C ALA A 333 12.37 6.45 -5.31
N ASP A 334 11.98 5.80 -4.23
CA ASP A 334 12.40 6.19 -2.87
C ASP A 334 13.76 5.55 -2.55
N LEU A 335 14.86 6.30 -2.74
CA LEU A 335 16.21 5.76 -2.64
C LEU A 335 16.75 5.80 -1.20
N ASN A 336 16.23 6.69 -0.35
CA ASN A 336 16.70 6.84 1.03
C ASN A 336 15.74 6.26 2.08
N GLY A 337 14.52 5.88 1.68
CA GLY A 337 13.46 5.31 2.51
C GLY A 337 12.74 6.38 3.36
N ASP A 338 12.62 7.61 2.86
CA ASP A 338 11.99 8.72 3.58
C ASP A 338 10.53 9.00 3.17
N GLY A 339 9.99 8.19 2.25
CA GLY A 339 8.63 8.27 1.74
C GLY A 339 8.45 9.32 0.64
N ARG A 340 9.50 9.98 0.17
CA ARG A 340 9.45 10.94 -0.94
C ARG A 340 10.09 10.33 -2.18
N ALA A 341 9.55 10.68 -3.34
CA ALA A 341 10.16 10.31 -4.61
C ALA A 341 11.51 11.03 -4.81
N ASP A 342 12.58 10.25 -4.92
CA ASP A 342 13.90 10.66 -5.41
C ASP A 342 14.00 10.48 -6.93
N LEU A 343 15.11 10.94 -7.54
CA LEU A 343 15.32 10.83 -8.99
C LEU A 343 16.65 10.16 -9.30
N ALA A 344 16.62 9.07 -10.06
CA ALA A 344 17.80 8.42 -10.61
C ALA A 344 17.75 8.37 -12.15
N TYR A 345 18.92 8.41 -12.80
CA TYR A 345 18.99 8.31 -14.24
C TYR A 345 20.27 7.60 -14.70
N HIS A 346 20.16 6.83 -15.77
CA HIS A 346 21.31 6.21 -16.43
C HIS A 346 20.99 5.92 -17.89
N ARG A 347 21.59 6.72 -18.79
CA ARG A 347 21.41 6.67 -20.23
C ARG A 347 22.73 6.37 -20.92
N TYR A 348 22.75 5.28 -21.69
CA TYR A 348 23.84 4.96 -22.59
C TYR A 348 23.66 5.73 -23.90
N ILE A 349 24.67 6.49 -24.32
CA ILE A 349 24.61 7.28 -25.57
C ILE A 349 25.35 6.53 -26.68
N ASP A 350 26.58 6.11 -26.40
CA ASP A 350 27.43 5.40 -27.35
C ASP A 350 28.47 4.54 -26.62
N GLY A 351 29.33 3.86 -27.39
CA GLY A 351 30.41 2.98 -26.90
C GLY A 351 31.37 3.57 -25.88
N THR A 352 31.33 4.89 -25.66
CA THR A 352 32.22 5.62 -24.76
C THR A 352 31.52 6.58 -23.81
N THR A 353 30.23 6.86 -24.02
CA THR A 353 29.52 7.95 -23.34
C THR A 353 28.24 7.47 -22.67
N SER A 354 28.07 7.84 -21.41
CA SER A 354 26.82 7.66 -20.66
C SER A 354 26.53 8.91 -19.83
N GLN A 355 25.24 9.21 -19.66
CA GLN A 355 24.73 10.22 -18.73
C GLN A 355 24.10 9.50 -17.54
N MET A 356 24.61 9.70 -16.34
CA MET A 356 24.15 8.98 -15.16
C MET A 356 24.26 9.83 -13.89
N GLY A 357 23.40 9.54 -12.92
CA GLY A 357 23.45 10.14 -11.60
C GLY A 357 22.18 9.87 -10.81
N ALA A 358 22.11 10.43 -9.61
CA ALA A 358 20.91 10.45 -8.79
C ALA A 358 20.84 11.74 -7.95
N TYR A 359 19.62 12.09 -7.54
CA TYR A 359 19.29 13.23 -6.70
C TYR A 359 18.28 12.80 -5.64
N LEU A 360 18.55 13.16 -4.38
CA LEU A 360 17.57 13.02 -3.31
C LEU A 360 16.64 14.23 -3.27
N ASN A 361 15.36 13.98 -3.01
CA ASN A 361 14.39 14.98 -2.68
C ASN A 361 14.44 15.30 -1.18
N THR A 362 14.90 16.50 -0.84
CA THR A 362 15.10 16.92 0.57
C THR A 362 13.84 17.48 1.24
N GLY A 363 12.69 17.43 0.57
CA GLY A 363 11.48 18.16 0.94
C GLY A 363 11.53 19.67 0.65
N ASN A 364 12.70 20.21 0.29
CA ASN A 364 12.90 21.60 -0.13
C ASN A 364 13.49 21.70 -1.56
N GLY A 365 13.47 20.61 -2.31
CA GLY A 365 14.09 20.48 -3.63
C GLY A 365 15.17 19.40 -3.66
N TRP A 366 15.99 19.43 -4.72
CA TRP A 366 16.87 18.33 -5.11
C TRP A 366 18.33 18.51 -4.66
N ALA A 367 18.92 17.46 -4.08
CA ALA A 367 20.34 17.41 -3.72
C ALA A 367 21.06 16.26 -4.47
N PRO A 368 22.22 16.48 -5.10
CA PRO A 368 22.97 15.41 -5.77
C PRO A 368 23.35 14.28 -4.82
N ALA A 369 23.13 13.03 -5.22
CA ALA A 369 23.40 11.84 -4.42
C ALA A 369 24.02 10.72 -5.27
N PRO A 370 25.28 10.92 -5.72
CA PRO A 370 25.92 10.02 -6.69
C PRO A 370 26.06 8.57 -6.20
N GLN A 371 26.01 8.31 -4.89
CA GLN A 371 26.02 6.96 -4.33
C GLN A 371 24.82 6.10 -4.76
N PHE A 372 23.70 6.71 -5.14
CA PHE A 372 22.51 6.02 -5.65
C PHE A 372 22.44 5.97 -7.19
N THR A 373 23.53 6.29 -7.89
CA THR A 373 23.58 6.18 -9.36
C THR A 373 23.29 4.74 -9.79
N PRO A 374 22.36 4.49 -10.74
CA PRO A 374 21.97 3.13 -11.11
C PRO A 374 23.17 2.30 -11.60
N PRO A 375 23.31 1.03 -11.15
CA PRO A 375 24.47 0.19 -11.50
C PRO A 375 24.45 -0.29 -12.96
N PHE A 376 23.31 -0.19 -13.64
CA PHE A 376 23.13 -0.58 -15.04
C PHE A 376 22.35 0.49 -15.80
N HIS A 377 22.53 0.54 -17.11
CA HIS A 377 21.84 1.49 -18.00
C HIS A 377 20.32 1.26 -17.99
N ILE A 378 19.55 2.33 -17.82
CA ILE A 378 18.08 2.27 -17.88
C ILE A 378 17.61 2.32 -19.35
N VAL A 379 18.28 3.15 -20.15
CA VAL A 379 17.96 3.37 -21.57
C VAL A 379 19.26 3.41 -22.39
N ALA A 380 19.19 3.03 -23.66
CA ALA A 380 20.25 3.29 -24.64
C ALA A 380 19.72 4.01 -25.88
N ASP A 381 20.49 4.95 -26.39
CA ASP A 381 20.20 5.61 -27.67
C ASP A 381 20.19 4.61 -28.82
N GLY A 382 19.17 4.70 -29.68
CA GLY A 382 18.96 3.76 -30.79
C GLY A 382 18.41 2.39 -30.38
N VAL A 383 18.25 2.11 -29.09
CA VAL A 383 17.61 0.88 -28.58
C VAL A 383 16.31 1.17 -27.81
N GLY A 384 16.34 2.13 -26.89
CA GLY A 384 15.23 2.43 -25.97
C GLY A 384 15.44 1.82 -24.58
N TRP A 385 14.35 1.48 -23.90
CA TRP A 385 14.37 0.99 -22.52
C TRP A 385 15.01 -0.40 -22.42
N LEU A 386 15.96 -0.54 -21.50
CA LEU A 386 16.80 -1.73 -21.35
C LEU A 386 16.31 -2.69 -20.25
N GLY A 387 15.01 -2.65 -19.95
CA GLY A 387 14.40 -3.60 -19.02
C GLY A 387 14.82 -3.37 -17.57
N ALA A 388 15.19 -2.13 -17.23
CA ALA A 388 15.57 -1.72 -15.88
C ALA A 388 14.39 -1.11 -15.11
N ALA A 389 14.27 -1.44 -13.83
CA ALA A 389 13.19 -0.97 -12.96
C ALA A 389 13.68 -0.78 -11.52
N PHE A 390 12.96 0.06 -10.79
CA PHE A 390 13.10 0.25 -9.35
C PHE A 390 11.90 -0.36 -8.63
N ALA A 391 12.13 -1.02 -7.51
CA ALA A 391 11.10 -1.54 -6.62
C ALA A 391 11.73 -2.05 -5.32
N ASP A 392 11.04 -1.98 -4.19
CA ASP A 392 11.47 -2.63 -2.94
C ASP A 392 11.37 -4.17 -3.06
N LEU A 393 12.50 -4.87 -3.09
CA LEU A 393 12.57 -6.33 -3.21
C LEU A 393 12.75 -7.01 -1.85
N ASN A 394 13.28 -6.30 -0.86
CA ASN A 394 13.65 -6.88 0.43
C ASN A 394 12.71 -6.47 1.59
N GLY A 395 11.75 -5.57 1.32
CA GLY A 395 10.75 -5.05 2.24
C GLY A 395 11.33 -4.09 3.29
N ASP A 396 12.43 -3.40 2.98
CA ASP A 396 13.10 -2.46 3.90
C ASP A 396 12.64 -1.00 3.73
N GLY A 397 11.74 -0.75 2.79
CA GLY A 397 11.17 0.57 2.49
C GLY A 397 12.03 1.41 1.56
N ARG A 398 13.08 0.86 0.95
CA ARG A 398 13.88 1.52 -0.09
C ARG A 398 13.71 0.80 -1.41
N ASP A 399 13.64 1.55 -2.48
CA ASP A 399 13.61 0.95 -3.81
C ASP A 399 14.98 0.37 -4.19
N ASP A 400 14.95 -0.91 -4.52
CA ASP A 400 16.06 -1.67 -5.09
C ASP A 400 16.07 -1.53 -6.61
N PHE A 401 17.11 -2.05 -7.27
CA PHE A 401 17.26 -1.94 -8.72
C PHE A 401 17.37 -3.30 -9.40
N VAL A 402 16.57 -3.53 -10.43
CA VAL A 402 16.67 -4.72 -11.28
C VAL A 402 16.86 -4.36 -12.74
N HIS A 403 17.40 -5.31 -13.50
CA HIS A 403 17.29 -5.29 -14.95
C HIS A 403 17.13 -6.70 -15.51
N HIS A 404 16.38 -6.85 -16.60
CA HIS A 404 16.37 -8.06 -17.41
C HIS A 404 15.99 -7.76 -18.85
N ARG A 405 16.97 -7.85 -19.74
CA ARG A 405 16.86 -7.52 -21.16
C ARG A 405 17.22 -8.72 -22.02
N TRP A 406 16.38 -8.97 -23.01
CA TRP A 406 16.66 -9.90 -24.11
C TRP A 406 17.29 -9.16 -25.28
N MET A 407 18.49 -9.56 -25.69
CA MET A 407 19.15 -8.93 -26.86
C MET A 407 18.93 -9.77 -28.12
N ASN A 408 19.03 -11.09 -27.98
CA ASN A 408 18.75 -12.08 -29.02
C ASN A 408 18.75 -13.48 -28.38
N ALA A 409 18.55 -14.52 -29.19
CA ALA A 409 18.46 -15.91 -28.75
C ALA A 409 19.67 -16.42 -27.93
N THR A 410 20.84 -15.79 -28.02
CA THR A 410 22.06 -16.22 -27.31
C THR A 410 22.47 -15.27 -26.18
N TYR A 411 22.05 -14.00 -26.24
CA TYR A 411 22.52 -12.96 -25.34
C TYR A 411 21.35 -12.31 -24.58
N GLN A 412 21.49 -12.28 -23.25
CA GLN A 412 20.62 -11.57 -22.33
C GLN A 412 21.47 -10.90 -21.25
N GLN A 413 20.96 -9.80 -20.69
CA GLN A 413 21.57 -9.10 -19.56
C GLN A 413 20.56 -9.04 -18.44
N ALA A 414 20.89 -9.61 -17.29
CA ALA A 414 19.98 -9.66 -16.15
C ALA A 414 20.73 -9.51 -14.83
N GLY A 415 20.07 -8.91 -13.85
CA GLY A 415 20.64 -8.70 -12.52
C GLY A 415 19.70 -7.96 -11.60
N ALA A 416 20.04 -8.01 -10.31
CA ALA A 416 19.35 -7.28 -9.26
C ALA A 416 20.35 -6.78 -8.22
N TYR A 417 20.07 -5.63 -7.63
CA TYR A 417 20.91 -4.94 -6.69
C TYR A 417 20.06 -4.37 -5.56
N LEU A 418 20.41 -4.69 -4.32
CA LEU A 418 19.77 -4.10 -3.14
C LEU A 418 20.33 -2.72 -2.85
N ASN A 419 19.46 -1.80 -2.46
CA ASN A 419 19.81 -0.48 -1.98
C ASN A 419 20.09 -0.52 -0.47
N THR A 420 21.36 -0.36 -0.10
CA THR A 420 21.80 -0.43 1.31
C THR A 420 21.63 0.89 2.07
N GLY A 421 21.06 1.92 1.45
CA GLY A 421 21.09 3.31 1.93
C GLY A 421 22.44 4.02 1.75
N ASN A 422 23.49 3.30 1.38
CA ASN A 422 24.82 3.84 1.06
C ASN A 422 25.29 3.47 -0.36
N GLY A 423 24.38 2.97 -1.19
CA GLY A 423 24.63 2.49 -2.55
C GLY A 423 24.17 1.04 -2.76
N TRP A 424 24.64 0.44 -3.84
CA TRP A 424 24.10 -0.80 -4.39
C TRP A 424 24.93 -2.04 -4.01
N GLU A 425 24.25 -3.09 -3.57
CA GLU A 425 24.83 -4.42 -3.33
C GLU A 425 24.26 -5.45 -4.31
N TRP A 426 25.12 -6.25 -4.97
CA TRP A 426 24.68 -7.27 -5.91
C TRP A 426 23.87 -8.38 -5.23
N ALA A 427 22.64 -8.60 -5.70
CA ALA A 427 21.69 -9.54 -5.10
C ALA A 427 20.99 -10.39 -6.17
N PRO A 428 21.72 -11.34 -6.80
CA PRO A 428 21.26 -12.06 -7.98
C PRO A 428 20.02 -12.92 -7.73
N GLN A 429 19.73 -13.29 -6.49
CA GLN A 429 18.54 -14.06 -6.11
C GLN A 429 17.23 -13.32 -6.45
N PHE A 430 17.24 -11.99 -6.55
CA PHE A 430 16.09 -11.18 -6.93
C PHE A 430 16.06 -10.84 -8.43
N THR A 431 16.94 -11.43 -9.25
CA THR A 431 16.91 -11.22 -10.71
C THR A 431 15.53 -11.62 -11.27
N PRO A 432 14.86 -10.78 -12.06
CA PRO A 432 13.54 -11.07 -12.60
C PRO A 432 13.47 -12.45 -13.31
N PRO A 433 12.39 -13.24 -13.12
CA PRO A 433 12.26 -14.56 -13.74
C PRO A 433 12.08 -14.53 -15.26
N PHE A 434 11.67 -13.39 -15.82
CA PHE A 434 11.39 -13.21 -17.24
C PHE A 434 11.83 -11.83 -17.71
N HIS A 435 12.14 -11.71 -19.00
CA HIS A 435 12.61 -10.46 -19.59
C HIS A 435 11.61 -9.33 -19.40
N LEU A 436 12.10 -8.15 -19.01
CA LEU A 436 11.33 -6.92 -18.99
C LEU A 436 11.28 -6.27 -20.38
N SER A 437 12.40 -6.30 -21.10
CA SER A 437 12.49 -5.73 -22.45
C SER A 437 13.22 -6.62 -23.46
N ALA A 438 13.07 -6.29 -24.75
CA ALA A 438 13.78 -6.90 -25.87
C ALA A 438 14.23 -5.87 -26.93
N ASP A 439 15.42 -6.06 -27.50
CA ASP A 439 16.02 -5.13 -28.47
C ASP A 439 15.45 -5.18 -29.88
N ASP A 440 15.18 -6.39 -30.35
CA ASP A 440 14.81 -6.71 -31.73
C ASP A 440 13.30 -6.91 -31.90
N HIS A 441 12.52 -6.62 -30.84
CA HIS A 441 11.08 -6.76 -30.84
C HIS A 441 10.40 -5.45 -31.20
N VAL A 442 9.36 -5.54 -32.03
CA VAL A 442 8.58 -4.40 -32.57
C VAL A 442 8.08 -3.44 -31.48
N VAL A 443 7.86 -3.93 -30.25
CA VAL A 443 7.25 -3.17 -29.15
C VAL A 443 8.22 -2.92 -28.00
N GLY A 444 9.37 -3.61 -27.93
CA GLY A 444 10.38 -3.48 -26.88
C GLY A 444 9.95 -3.96 -25.47
N ASP A 445 8.74 -3.63 -25.02
CA ASP A 445 8.12 -4.09 -23.77
C ASP A 445 7.70 -5.57 -23.88
N MET A 446 8.16 -6.39 -22.95
CA MET A 446 7.85 -7.83 -22.88
C MET A 446 6.61 -8.14 -22.03
N GLY A 447 5.90 -7.11 -21.57
CA GLY A 447 4.66 -7.23 -20.82
C GLY A 447 4.88 -7.64 -19.37
N ALA A 448 6.06 -7.39 -18.82
CA ALA A 448 6.42 -7.71 -17.45
C ALA A 448 6.31 -6.48 -16.54
N ARG A 449 5.86 -6.68 -15.30
CA ARG A 449 5.72 -5.64 -14.27
C ARG A 449 6.20 -6.15 -12.92
N LEU A 450 6.75 -5.24 -12.12
CA LEU A 450 7.01 -5.45 -10.70
C LEU A 450 5.90 -4.74 -9.93
N VAL A 451 5.15 -5.48 -9.11
CA VAL A 451 3.95 -4.98 -8.41
C VAL A 451 3.73 -5.82 -7.16
N ASP A 452 3.37 -5.24 -6.03
CA ASP A 452 2.97 -6.00 -4.83
C ASP A 452 1.57 -6.64 -5.05
N LEU A 453 1.52 -7.97 -5.14
CA LEU A 453 0.29 -8.72 -5.39
C LEU A 453 -0.31 -9.29 -4.10
N ASN A 454 0.50 -9.49 -3.07
CA ASN A 454 0.07 -10.14 -1.83
C ASN A 454 -0.03 -9.17 -0.63
N GLY A 455 0.33 -7.91 -0.82
CA GLY A 455 0.29 -6.85 0.19
C GLY A 455 1.35 -7.02 1.29
N ASP A 456 2.46 -7.72 1.01
CA ASP A 456 3.53 -7.94 1.98
C ASP A 456 4.62 -6.85 2.00
N GLY A 457 4.46 -5.84 1.14
CA GLY A 457 5.36 -4.70 0.99
C GLY A 457 6.57 -4.99 0.10
N ARG A 458 6.65 -6.16 -0.54
CA ARG A 458 7.69 -6.50 -1.51
C ARG A 458 7.09 -6.51 -2.90
N ALA A 459 7.85 -6.09 -3.89
CA ALA A 459 7.42 -6.20 -5.27
C ALA A 459 7.45 -7.67 -5.74
N ASP A 460 6.30 -8.14 -6.22
CA ASP A 460 6.14 -9.39 -6.93
C ASP A 460 6.34 -9.20 -8.44
N PHE A 461 6.45 -10.29 -9.20
CA PHE A 461 6.72 -10.24 -10.63
C PHE A 461 5.61 -10.90 -11.44
N VAL A 462 5.07 -10.16 -12.41
CA VAL A 462 4.05 -10.66 -13.34
C VAL A 462 4.46 -10.37 -14.77
N TYR A 463 3.99 -11.21 -15.69
CA TYR A 463 4.07 -10.91 -17.11
C TYR A 463 2.89 -11.51 -17.87
N HIS A 464 2.44 -10.82 -18.91
CA HIS A 464 1.49 -11.36 -19.86
C HIS A 464 1.61 -10.62 -21.20
N ARG A 465 2.12 -11.30 -22.22
CA ARG A 465 2.16 -10.79 -23.59
C ARG A 465 1.46 -11.70 -24.58
N GLN A 466 0.72 -11.09 -25.49
CA GLN A 466 0.11 -11.76 -26.62
C GLN A 466 1.11 -11.85 -27.77
N LEU A 467 1.33 -13.06 -28.30
CA LEU A 467 2.16 -13.31 -29.47
C LEU A 467 1.32 -13.45 -30.74
N GLN A 468 1.87 -13.03 -31.89
CA GLN A 468 1.26 -13.23 -33.20
C GLN A 468 1.43 -14.69 -33.65
N GLY A 469 0.31 -15.40 -33.83
CA GLY A 469 0.34 -16.78 -34.34
C GLY A 469 0.93 -17.83 -33.39
N SER A 470 1.12 -17.48 -32.12
CA SER A 470 1.63 -18.36 -31.05
C SER A 470 0.82 -18.19 -29.77
N ASN A 471 1.01 -19.11 -28.82
CA ASN A 471 0.39 -18.99 -27.49
C ASN A 471 0.96 -17.77 -26.75
N PRO A 472 0.13 -17.06 -25.95
CA PRO A 472 0.61 -15.98 -25.11
C PRO A 472 1.65 -16.49 -24.10
N GLN A 473 2.62 -15.64 -23.76
CA GLN A 473 3.57 -15.90 -22.69
C GLN A 473 3.10 -15.15 -21.45
N LYS A 474 2.89 -15.87 -20.35
CA LYS A 474 2.33 -15.31 -19.12
C LYS A 474 2.73 -16.09 -17.89
N GLY A 475 2.76 -15.41 -16.76
CA GLY A 475 2.96 -16.01 -15.45
C GLY A 475 3.05 -14.94 -14.36
N ALA A 476 3.10 -15.43 -13.12
CA ALA A 476 3.30 -14.61 -11.93
C ALA A 476 4.20 -15.35 -10.93
N TYR A 477 4.96 -14.59 -10.16
CA TYR A 477 5.89 -15.05 -9.15
C TYR A 477 5.83 -14.13 -7.94
N LEU A 478 5.67 -14.71 -6.75
CA LEU A 478 5.80 -13.99 -5.50
C LEU A 478 7.27 -13.87 -5.09
N ASN A 479 7.62 -12.72 -4.53
CA ASN A 479 8.91 -12.49 -3.91
C ASN A 479 8.88 -12.99 -2.46
N THR A 480 9.67 -14.03 -2.15
CA THR A 480 9.68 -14.65 -0.81
C THR A 480 10.67 -13.99 0.15
N GLY A 481 11.25 -12.84 -0.22
CA GLY A 481 12.38 -12.20 0.46
C GLY A 481 13.71 -12.96 0.33
N SER A 482 13.71 -14.09 -0.38
CA SER A 482 14.90 -14.90 -0.68
C SER A 482 15.00 -15.28 -2.16
N GLY A 483 14.09 -14.77 -2.99
CA GLY A 483 13.99 -15.04 -4.41
C GLY A 483 12.53 -15.15 -4.85
N TRP A 484 12.31 -15.85 -5.97
CA TRP A 484 11.00 -15.92 -6.64
C TRP A 484 10.36 -17.30 -6.50
N ALA A 485 9.09 -17.33 -6.10
CA ALA A 485 8.26 -18.53 -6.10
C ALA A 485 7.14 -18.38 -7.14
N SER A 486 6.96 -19.36 -8.03
CA SER A 486 5.88 -19.29 -9.03
C SER A 486 4.52 -19.34 -8.35
N GLU A 487 3.65 -18.38 -8.69
CA GLU A 487 2.28 -18.33 -8.18
C GLU A 487 1.29 -18.07 -9.32
N PRO A 488 0.85 -19.12 -10.02
CA PRO A 488 -0.02 -18.98 -11.19
C PRO A 488 -1.36 -18.29 -10.91
N LEU A 489 -1.85 -18.27 -9.66
CA LEU A 489 -3.12 -17.62 -9.30
C LEU A 489 -3.12 -16.11 -9.57
N PHE A 490 -1.95 -15.46 -9.49
CA PHE A 490 -1.79 -14.03 -9.78
C PHE A 490 -1.45 -13.74 -11.25
N THR A 491 -1.44 -14.74 -12.14
CA THR A 491 -1.19 -14.50 -13.57
C THR A 491 -2.20 -13.48 -14.13
N PRO A 492 -1.77 -12.39 -14.80
CA PRO A 492 -2.68 -11.36 -15.27
C PRO A 492 -3.80 -11.94 -16.16
N PRO A 493 -5.08 -11.59 -15.93
CA PRO A 493 -6.19 -12.18 -16.68
C PRO A 493 -6.14 -11.88 -18.18
N GLU A 494 -5.65 -10.69 -18.54
CA GLU A 494 -5.56 -10.20 -19.92
C GLU A 494 -4.12 -9.79 -20.29
N PRO A 495 -3.75 -9.81 -21.58
CA PRO A 495 -2.44 -9.37 -22.02
C PRO A 495 -2.16 -7.91 -21.68
N ILE A 496 -0.95 -7.63 -21.21
CA ILE A 496 -0.46 -6.27 -20.93
C ILE A 496 0.06 -5.63 -22.21
N VAL A 497 0.66 -6.44 -23.07
CA VAL A 497 1.22 -6.03 -24.37
C VAL A 497 0.91 -7.08 -25.44
N SER A 498 0.95 -6.66 -26.70
CA SER A 498 1.01 -7.57 -27.85
C SER A 498 2.22 -7.23 -28.71
N ASP A 499 2.88 -8.27 -29.25
CA ASP A 499 3.96 -8.12 -30.23
C ASP A 499 3.48 -7.65 -31.62
N GLN A 500 2.16 -7.64 -31.86
CA GLN A 500 1.59 -7.09 -33.08
C GLN A 500 1.78 -5.57 -33.10
N ALA A 501 2.44 -5.06 -34.14
CA ALA A 501 2.80 -3.64 -34.28
C ALA A 501 1.62 -2.68 -34.08
N ALA A 502 0.44 -3.02 -34.60
CA ALA A 502 -0.77 -2.20 -34.49
C ALA A 502 -1.32 -2.14 -33.06
N TRP A 503 -0.97 -3.12 -32.23
CA TRP A 503 -1.54 -3.31 -30.90
C TRP A 503 -0.56 -2.78 -29.85
N GLY A 504 0.66 -3.29 -29.74
CA GLY A 504 1.60 -2.81 -28.72
C GLY A 504 1.00 -2.82 -27.31
N ASP A 505 0.98 -1.67 -26.62
CA ASP A 505 0.31 -1.48 -25.32
C ASP A 505 -1.16 -1.86 -25.38
N MET A 506 -1.57 -2.88 -24.61
CA MET A 506 -2.94 -3.40 -24.58
C MET A 506 -3.89 -2.58 -23.70
N GLY A 507 -3.41 -1.48 -23.12
CA GLY A 507 -4.19 -0.60 -22.27
C GLY A 507 -4.49 -1.23 -20.91
N ALA A 508 -3.65 -2.16 -20.45
CA ALA A 508 -3.75 -2.79 -19.15
C ALA A 508 -2.83 -2.10 -18.13
N ARG A 509 -3.31 -1.90 -16.90
CA ARG A 509 -2.57 -1.29 -15.79
C ARG A 509 -2.84 -2.08 -14.50
N PHE A 510 -1.92 -1.92 -13.56
CA PHE A 510 -2.11 -2.31 -12.17
C PHE A 510 -2.38 -1.04 -11.37
N ALA A 511 -3.35 -1.09 -10.47
CA ALA A 511 -3.80 0.02 -9.64
C ALA A 511 -4.56 -0.54 -8.43
N ASP A 512 -4.46 0.05 -7.25
CA ASP A 512 -5.28 -0.35 -6.10
C ASP A 512 -6.66 0.34 -6.18
N LEU A 513 -7.68 -0.37 -6.66
CA LEU A 513 -8.98 0.24 -6.97
C LEU A 513 -9.97 0.16 -5.80
N ASP A 514 -9.81 -0.82 -4.90
CA ASP A 514 -10.68 -0.99 -3.74
C ASP A 514 -10.06 -0.54 -2.40
N GLY A 515 -8.78 -0.17 -2.41
CA GLY A 515 -8.05 0.48 -1.32
C GLY A 515 -7.48 -0.52 -0.35
N ASP A 516 -7.22 -1.74 -0.83
CA ASP A 516 -6.77 -2.86 -0.02
C ASP A 516 -5.23 -2.98 0.06
N GLY A 517 -4.51 -2.04 -0.54
CA GLY A 517 -3.07 -2.02 -0.60
C GLY A 517 -2.48 -3.05 -1.56
N ARG A 518 -3.30 -3.80 -2.31
CA ARG A 518 -2.84 -4.72 -3.36
C ARG A 518 -3.18 -4.14 -4.71
N ALA A 519 -2.35 -4.49 -5.69
CA ALA A 519 -2.64 -4.12 -7.05
C ALA A 519 -3.80 -4.94 -7.64
N ASP A 520 -4.83 -4.23 -8.09
CA ASP A 520 -5.87 -4.73 -8.95
C ASP A 520 -5.46 -4.62 -10.42
N PHE A 521 -6.19 -5.31 -11.30
CA PHE A 521 -5.91 -5.34 -12.73
C PHE A 521 -7.02 -4.67 -13.52
N VAL A 522 -6.66 -3.65 -14.30
CA VAL A 522 -7.60 -2.88 -15.11
C VAL A 522 -7.16 -2.82 -16.55
N TYR A 523 -8.11 -2.79 -17.48
CA TYR A 523 -7.80 -2.57 -18.88
C TYR A 523 -8.90 -1.79 -19.58
N HIS A 524 -8.50 -0.92 -20.51
CA HIS A 524 -9.43 -0.24 -21.40
C HIS A 524 -8.72 0.20 -22.67
N ARG A 525 -9.02 -0.50 -23.76
CA ARG A 525 -8.47 -0.24 -25.07
C ARG A 525 -9.56 0.11 -26.09
N TYR A 526 -9.31 1.17 -26.84
CA TYR A 526 -10.05 1.51 -28.05
C TYR A 526 -9.45 0.77 -29.25
N LEU A 527 -10.27 0.07 -30.02
CA LEU A 527 -9.81 -0.61 -31.24
C LEU A 527 -10.31 0.16 -32.46
N ASP A 528 -11.63 0.23 -32.63
CA ASP A 528 -12.28 1.02 -33.68
C ASP A 528 -13.56 1.71 -33.17
N SER A 529 -14.29 2.36 -34.08
CA SER A 529 -15.51 3.13 -33.76
C SER A 529 -16.64 2.30 -33.14
N GLY A 530 -16.58 0.97 -33.20
CA GLY A 530 -17.59 0.06 -32.67
C GLY A 530 -17.08 -0.92 -31.59
N PHE A 531 -15.76 -1.11 -31.45
CA PHE A 531 -15.20 -2.16 -30.59
C PHE A 531 -14.21 -1.62 -29.56
N ARG A 532 -14.47 -1.97 -28.29
CA ARG A 532 -13.66 -1.62 -27.12
C ARG A 532 -13.44 -2.88 -26.30
N ARG A 533 -12.22 -3.09 -25.82
CA ARG A 533 -11.91 -4.13 -24.81
C ARG A 533 -11.69 -3.43 -23.49
N LYS A 534 -12.55 -3.68 -22.50
CA LYS A 534 -12.46 -3.03 -21.20
C LYS A 534 -12.95 -3.93 -20.07
N GLY A 535 -12.41 -3.71 -18.88
CA GLY A 535 -12.79 -4.45 -17.69
C GLY A 535 -11.87 -4.14 -16.52
N ALA A 536 -12.23 -4.70 -15.37
CA ALA A 536 -11.41 -4.65 -14.16
C ALA A 536 -11.56 -5.98 -13.39
N TYR A 537 -10.49 -6.35 -12.68
CA TYR A 537 -10.41 -7.51 -11.83
C TYR A 537 -9.80 -7.09 -10.49
N LEU A 538 -10.48 -7.43 -9.40
CA LEU A 538 -9.94 -7.20 -8.06
C LEU A 538 -9.06 -8.37 -7.64
N ASN A 539 -7.98 -8.06 -6.94
CA ASN A 539 -7.05 -9.03 -6.39
C ASN A 539 -7.53 -9.51 -5.02
N THR A 540 -7.98 -10.75 -4.94
CA THR A 540 -8.60 -11.29 -3.73
C THR A 540 -7.65 -12.05 -2.81
N LEU A 541 -6.33 -12.00 -3.06
CA LEU A 541 -5.30 -12.93 -2.52
C LEU A 541 -5.43 -14.39 -2.96
N TYR A 542 -6.61 -14.81 -3.43
CA TYR A 542 -6.88 -16.15 -3.97
C TYR A 542 -7.00 -16.13 -5.49
N GLY A 543 -6.52 -15.07 -6.12
CA GLY A 543 -6.59 -14.80 -7.56
C GLY A 543 -7.52 -13.65 -7.91
N TRP A 544 -7.83 -13.55 -9.21
CA TRP A 544 -8.54 -12.43 -9.81
C TRP A 544 -10.06 -12.62 -9.82
N ARG A 545 -10.81 -11.65 -9.26
CA ARG A 545 -12.28 -11.59 -9.34
C ARG A 545 -12.73 -10.54 -10.34
N TRP A 546 -13.45 -10.96 -11.38
CA TRP A 546 -14.07 -10.04 -12.33
C TRP A 546 -14.97 -9.03 -11.60
N SER A 547 -14.66 -7.75 -11.74
CA SER A 547 -15.32 -6.66 -11.01
C SER A 547 -15.55 -5.48 -11.98
N PRO A 548 -16.52 -5.62 -12.90
CA PRO A 548 -16.70 -4.70 -14.02
C PRO A 548 -17.07 -3.28 -13.61
N ASP A 549 -17.59 -3.11 -12.39
CA ASP A 549 -17.97 -1.81 -11.86
C ASP A 549 -16.75 -0.88 -11.73
N TYR A 550 -15.55 -1.44 -11.49
CA TYR A 550 -14.28 -0.72 -11.44
C TYR A 550 -13.69 -0.42 -12.83
N THR A 551 -14.40 -0.71 -13.92
CA THR A 551 -13.91 -0.42 -15.28
C THR A 551 -13.75 1.09 -15.50
N PRO A 552 -12.58 1.57 -15.95
CA PRO A 552 -12.29 2.99 -16.02
C PRO A 552 -13.11 3.66 -17.14
N PRO A 553 -13.57 4.90 -16.93
CA PRO A 553 -14.44 5.59 -17.88
C PRO A 553 -13.70 6.05 -19.15
N PHE A 554 -12.37 6.19 -19.10
CA PHE A 554 -11.56 6.67 -20.22
C PHE A 554 -10.64 5.57 -20.79
N HIS A 555 -10.33 5.68 -22.09
CA HIS A 555 -9.45 4.75 -22.79
C HIS A 555 -7.99 4.90 -22.34
N ILE A 556 -7.33 3.80 -22.02
CA ILE A 556 -5.92 3.80 -21.62
C ILE A 556 -5.01 3.73 -22.85
N ALA A 557 -5.40 2.91 -23.84
CA ALA A 557 -4.68 2.75 -25.10
C ALA A 557 -5.62 2.73 -26.32
N ALA A 558 -5.10 3.02 -27.51
CA ALA A 558 -5.80 2.84 -28.79
C ALA A 558 -4.98 2.07 -29.82
N GLU A 559 -5.66 1.39 -30.75
CA GLU A 559 -5.04 0.80 -31.95
C GLU A 559 -4.29 1.85 -32.78
N ASN A 560 -3.10 1.49 -33.26
CA ASN A 560 -2.17 2.35 -34.02
C ASN A 560 -1.65 3.61 -33.29
N VAL A 561 -2.13 3.90 -32.09
CA VAL A 561 -1.66 5.03 -31.26
C VAL A 561 -0.83 4.53 -30.06
N GLY A 562 -1.27 3.48 -29.38
CA GLY A 562 -0.69 3.05 -28.11
C GLY A 562 -1.30 3.82 -26.93
N TRP A 563 -0.48 4.12 -25.92
CA TRP A 563 -0.92 4.82 -24.70
C TRP A 563 -1.53 6.19 -25.00
N LEU A 564 -2.66 6.50 -24.34
CA LEU A 564 -3.44 7.73 -24.54
C LEU A 564 -3.29 8.74 -23.41
N GLY A 565 -2.24 8.66 -22.60
CA GLY A 565 -2.02 9.61 -21.52
C GLY A 565 -2.94 9.41 -20.32
N ALA A 566 -3.40 8.18 -20.08
CA ALA A 566 -4.15 7.79 -18.89
C ALA A 566 -3.21 7.20 -17.82
N ALA A 567 -3.35 7.64 -16.58
CA ALA A 567 -2.58 7.19 -15.44
C ALA A 567 -3.51 6.93 -14.24
N PHE A 568 -3.06 6.03 -13.36
CA PHE A 568 -3.70 5.69 -12.10
C PHE A 568 -2.79 6.14 -10.96
N ALA A 569 -3.35 6.83 -9.96
CA ALA A 569 -2.63 7.29 -8.78
C ALA A 569 -3.62 7.74 -7.69
N ASP A 570 -3.27 7.63 -6.40
CA ASP A 570 -4.05 8.18 -5.28
C ASP A 570 -4.03 9.73 -5.30
N LEU A 571 -5.07 10.34 -5.85
CA LEU A 571 -5.17 11.79 -6.03
C LEU A 571 -5.95 12.44 -4.88
N ASP A 572 -7.02 11.79 -4.42
CA ASP A 572 -7.82 12.30 -3.32
C ASP A 572 -7.31 11.85 -1.94
N GLY A 573 -6.23 11.07 -1.93
CA GLY A 573 -5.59 10.63 -0.72
C GLY A 573 -6.59 9.83 0.08
N ASP A 574 -7.16 8.76 -0.47
CA ASP A 574 -7.99 7.81 0.29
C ASP A 574 -7.46 6.37 0.29
N GLY A 575 -6.36 6.14 -0.42
CA GLY A 575 -5.67 4.86 -0.55
C GLY A 575 -6.06 4.11 -1.82
N ARG A 576 -6.94 4.67 -2.64
CA ARG A 576 -7.33 4.12 -3.94
C ARG A 576 -6.74 4.94 -5.07
N ASP A 577 -6.49 4.26 -6.17
CA ASP A 577 -5.92 4.89 -7.35
C ASP A 577 -7.02 5.46 -8.25
N GLU A 578 -6.99 6.79 -8.41
CA GLU A 578 -7.83 7.51 -9.34
C GLU A 578 -7.32 7.52 -10.76
N LEU A 579 -8.24 7.67 -11.71
CA LEU A 579 -7.92 7.80 -13.12
C LEU A 579 -7.76 9.28 -13.47
N ALA A 580 -6.57 9.66 -13.90
CA ALA A 580 -6.31 10.94 -14.55
C ALA A 580 -5.87 10.74 -16.00
N HIS A 581 -6.25 11.67 -16.88
CA HIS A 581 -5.79 11.65 -18.26
C HIS A 581 -5.55 13.06 -18.81
N PHE A 582 -4.51 13.20 -19.63
CA PHE A 582 -4.29 14.42 -20.42
C PHE A 582 -3.52 14.08 -21.71
N ARG A 583 -4.23 14.18 -22.83
CA ARG A 583 -3.74 13.86 -24.18
C ARG A 583 -3.83 15.05 -25.11
N TRP A 584 -2.77 15.30 -25.86
CA TRP A 584 -2.72 16.24 -26.97
C TRP A 584 -2.97 15.55 -28.30
N LEU A 585 -4.01 15.96 -29.05
CA LEU A 585 -4.38 15.31 -30.30
C LEU A 585 -3.67 15.93 -31.51
N ASN A 586 -3.85 17.23 -31.78
CA ASN A 586 -3.28 17.92 -32.96
C ASN A 586 -3.48 19.47 -32.86
N GLY A 587 -2.65 20.20 -32.13
CA GLY A 587 -2.55 21.68 -32.22
C GLY A 587 -3.68 22.51 -31.57
N ALA A 588 -4.90 21.97 -31.48
CA ALA A 588 -6.07 22.67 -30.91
C ALA A 588 -7.02 21.79 -30.09
N TYR A 589 -6.89 20.46 -30.17
CA TYR A 589 -7.79 19.52 -29.49
C TYR A 589 -7.05 18.77 -28.38
N GLN A 590 -7.66 18.74 -27.21
CA GLN A 590 -7.16 18.09 -26.01
C GLN A 590 -8.23 17.20 -25.41
N GLN A 591 -7.83 16.05 -24.87
CA GLN A 591 -8.68 15.21 -24.03
C GLN A 591 -8.07 15.19 -22.64
N THR A 592 -8.75 15.81 -21.68
CA THR A 592 -8.24 15.95 -20.32
C THR A 592 -9.32 15.72 -19.30
N GLY A 593 -8.93 15.22 -18.13
CA GLY A 593 -9.84 14.97 -17.04
C GLY A 593 -9.29 14.09 -15.94
N ALA A 594 -10.03 14.00 -14.86
CA ALA A 594 -9.78 13.07 -13.78
C ALA A 594 -11.10 12.55 -13.19
N TYR A 595 -11.06 11.34 -12.65
CA TYR A 595 -12.21 10.65 -12.06
C TYR A 595 -11.82 10.03 -10.73
N VAL A 596 -12.62 10.28 -9.70
CA VAL A 596 -12.46 9.69 -8.37
C VAL A 596 -13.30 8.44 -8.19
N LEU A 597 -12.76 7.46 -7.47
CA LEU A 597 -13.48 6.26 -7.05
C LEU A 597 -14.25 6.55 -5.77
N THR A 598 -15.57 6.65 -5.82
CA THR A 598 -16.35 6.99 -4.61
C THR A 598 -17.01 5.80 -3.93
N ARG A 599 -17.31 5.98 -2.64
CA ARG A 599 -18.16 5.11 -1.82
C ARG A 599 -19.47 5.84 -1.49
N LEU A 600 -20.55 5.09 -1.22
CA LEU A 600 -21.76 5.67 -0.62
C LEU A 600 -21.40 6.30 0.73
N SER A 601 -21.75 7.57 0.94
CA SER A 601 -21.99 8.07 2.29
C SER A 601 -23.25 7.37 2.82
N PRO A 602 -23.19 6.62 3.94
CA PRO A 602 -24.41 6.17 4.58
C PRO A 602 -25.12 7.42 5.11
N PHE A 603 -26.27 7.75 4.49
CA PHE A 603 -27.17 8.79 4.96
C PHE A 603 -27.55 8.61 6.44
#